data_AF-A0A8T9CMG2-F1
#
_entry.id   AF-A0A8T9CMG2-F1
#
_cell.length_a   1.000
_cell.length_b   1.000
_cell.length_c   1.000
_cell.angle_alpha   90.00
_cell.angle_beta   90.00
_cell.angle_gamma   90.00
#
_symmetry.space_group_name_H-M   'P 1'
#
loop_
_entity.id
_entity.type
_entity.pdbx_description
1 polymer ?
#
loop_
_entity_poly.entity_id
_entity_poly.type
_entity_poly.pdbx_seq_one_letter_code
_entity_poly.pdbx_strand_id
1 'polypeptide(L)'
;IRLRRDSLRLYCAPAINLFIHHAEAITLDNRRADYPLVPSRHYPEHYDVFSVNGVISQVQDMFRKKDLGRPVSTQAARQWPAFESFSHQMEYSRKREVVYWHHRTKTSLFHRGFDHTLAFIHADGSYPSDESLLSNEVVSVSLTCTNRELPSQIRSGDITGTTGKNAAVASFRNITRPTQPLWPVIDGSLHWSLLSAMN
;
A
#
# COMPACT_ATOMS: atom_id res chain seq x y z
N ILE A 1 3.59 33.46 -31.93
CA ILE A 1 4.23 32.63 -30.86
C ILE A 1 5.68 33.08 -30.73
N ARG A 2 6.16 33.45 -29.54
CA ARG A 2 7.55 33.91 -29.33
C ARG A 2 8.37 32.75 -28.77
N LEU A 3 9.22 32.16 -29.61
CA LEU A 3 10.12 31.08 -29.21
C LEU A 3 11.31 31.65 -28.42
N ARG A 4 11.63 31.01 -27.30
CA ARG A 4 12.79 31.28 -26.44
C ARG A 4 13.62 30.01 -26.32
N ARG A 5 14.85 30.12 -25.81
CA ARG A 5 15.77 28.98 -25.63
C ARG A 5 15.19 27.88 -24.73
N ASP A 6 14.26 28.22 -23.86
CA ASP A 6 13.58 27.35 -22.91
C ASP A 6 12.18 26.90 -23.38
N SER A 7 11.75 27.28 -24.59
CA SER A 7 10.45 26.85 -25.17
C SER A 7 10.40 25.36 -25.50
N LEU A 8 11.55 24.72 -25.73
CA LEU A 8 11.67 23.30 -26.01
C LEU A 8 12.78 22.71 -25.13
N ARG A 9 12.48 21.61 -24.44
CA ARG A 9 13.46 20.86 -23.66
C ARG A 9 13.39 19.40 -24.08
N LEU A 10 14.55 18.86 -24.43
CA LEU A 10 14.73 17.44 -24.73
C LEU A 10 14.96 16.66 -23.44
N TYR A 11 14.81 15.35 -23.50
CA TYR A 11 15.10 14.43 -22.38
C TYR A 11 14.28 14.72 -21.11
N CYS A 12 13.05 15.19 -21.29
CA CYS A 12 12.10 15.42 -20.21
C CYS A 12 10.99 14.38 -20.26
N ALA A 13 10.61 13.85 -19.11
CA ALA A 13 9.47 12.95 -18.96
C ALA A 13 8.66 13.38 -17.72
N PRO A 14 7.33 13.17 -17.71
CA PRO A 14 6.56 13.31 -16.49
C PRO A 14 7.04 12.27 -15.46
N ALA A 15 6.99 12.65 -14.18
CA ALA A 15 7.34 11.79 -13.07
C ALA A 15 6.30 11.95 -11.96
N ILE A 16 6.09 10.87 -11.19
CA ILE A 16 5.19 10.84 -10.04
C ILE A 16 5.99 10.47 -8.80
N ASN A 17 5.59 11.01 -7.65
CA ASN A 17 6.26 10.76 -6.38
C ASN A 17 5.73 9.47 -5.73
N LEU A 18 6.31 8.32 -6.09
CA LEU A 18 5.99 7.02 -5.49
C LEU A 18 7.27 6.31 -5.04
N PHE A 19 7.20 5.64 -3.89
CA PHE A 19 8.30 4.85 -3.34
C PHE A 19 7.79 3.67 -2.53
N ILE A 20 8.61 2.64 -2.41
CA ILE A 20 8.32 1.47 -1.56
C ILE A 20 8.53 1.84 -0.10
N HIS A 21 7.58 1.44 0.75
CA HIS A 21 7.64 1.61 2.20
C HIS A 21 6.99 0.40 2.89
N HIS A 22 7.15 0.30 4.21
CA HIS A 22 6.43 -0.67 5.04
C HIS A 22 5.47 0.04 5.99
N ALA A 23 4.34 -0.60 6.30
CA ALA A 23 3.49 -0.11 7.37
C ALA A 23 4.10 -0.39 8.75
N GLU A 24 3.63 0.34 9.75
CA GLU A 24 3.72 -0.07 11.15
C GLU A 24 3.13 -1.48 11.31
N ALA A 25 3.79 -2.32 12.09
CA ALA A 25 3.37 -3.70 12.29
C ALA A 25 1.96 -3.76 12.90
N ILE A 26 1.15 -4.68 12.39
CA ILE A 26 -0.24 -4.88 12.82
C ILE A 26 -0.31 -6.20 13.59
N THR A 27 -0.80 -6.16 14.83
CA THR A 27 -1.10 -7.38 15.61
C THR A 27 -2.56 -7.76 15.39
N LEU A 28 -2.80 -8.99 14.92
CA LEU A 28 -4.15 -9.52 14.69
C LEU A 28 -4.74 -10.06 15.99
N ASP A 29 -5.19 -9.18 16.87
CA ASP A 29 -5.69 -9.53 18.20
C ASP A 29 -7.17 -9.96 18.24
N ASN A 30 -7.83 -10.00 17.08
CA ASN A 30 -9.25 -10.31 16.91
C ASN A 30 -10.22 -9.37 17.66
N ARG A 31 -9.72 -8.24 18.20
CA ARG A 31 -10.55 -7.28 18.95
C ARG A 31 -11.23 -6.24 18.06
N ARG A 32 -10.82 -6.17 16.80
CA ARG A 32 -11.31 -5.19 15.83
C ARG A 32 -11.56 -5.88 14.50
N ALA A 33 -12.63 -5.45 13.85
CA ALA A 33 -12.96 -5.83 12.50
C ALA A 33 -11.90 -5.34 11.50
N ASP A 34 -11.50 -4.08 11.64
CA ASP A 34 -10.58 -3.41 10.72
C ASP A 34 -9.36 -2.87 11.50
N TYR A 35 -8.17 -3.10 10.97
CA TYR A 35 -6.90 -2.71 11.57
C TYR A 35 -6.34 -1.46 10.89
N PRO A 36 -5.89 -0.43 11.63
CA PRO A 36 -5.29 0.75 11.04
C PRO A 36 -4.05 0.41 10.21
N LEU A 37 -4.01 0.89 8.98
CA LEU A 37 -2.86 0.75 8.08
C LEU A 37 -2.10 2.08 8.02
N VAL A 38 -1.03 2.18 8.82
CA VAL A 38 -0.29 3.44 9.01
C VAL A 38 1.15 3.28 8.51
N PRO A 39 1.62 4.09 7.54
CA PRO A 39 3.01 4.02 7.06
C PRO A 39 4.05 4.42 8.13
N SER A 40 3.75 5.41 8.96
CA SER A 40 4.61 5.85 10.05
C SER A 40 3.79 6.57 11.13
N ARG A 41 3.90 6.12 12.39
CA ARG A 41 3.30 6.83 13.54
C ARG A 41 4.10 8.06 13.95
N HIS A 42 5.40 8.07 13.65
CA HIS A 42 6.28 9.18 14.01
C HIS A 42 6.08 10.37 13.07
N TYR A 43 5.80 10.12 11.79
CA TYR A 43 5.59 11.14 10.78
C TYR A 43 4.26 10.95 10.02
N PRO A 44 3.09 11.07 10.69
CA PRO A 44 1.79 10.79 10.09
C PRO A 44 1.47 11.70 8.89
N GLU A 45 2.00 12.93 8.87
CA GLU A 45 1.76 13.89 7.79
C GLU A 45 2.72 13.77 6.59
N HIS A 46 3.68 12.85 6.63
CA HIS A 46 4.69 12.73 5.58
C HIS A 46 4.34 11.70 4.50
N TYR A 47 3.42 10.78 4.79
CA TYR A 47 3.18 9.60 3.98
C TYR A 47 1.68 9.41 3.71
N ASP A 48 1.34 9.02 2.50
CA ASP A 48 0.01 8.53 2.14
C ASP A 48 0.12 7.18 1.44
N VAL A 49 -0.86 6.31 1.61
CA VAL A 49 -0.86 4.97 0.98
C VAL A 49 -1.38 5.09 -0.44
N PHE A 50 -0.51 4.81 -1.42
CA PHE A 50 -0.92 4.72 -2.82
C PHE A 50 -1.45 3.33 -3.17
N SER A 51 -0.75 2.27 -2.72
CA SER A 51 -1.21 0.88 -2.89
C SER A 51 -0.67 -0.04 -1.80
N VAL A 52 -1.44 -1.10 -1.50
CA VAL A 52 -0.96 -2.24 -0.71
C VAL A 52 -0.38 -3.28 -1.67
N ASN A 53 0.90 -3.57 -1.53
CA ASN A 53 1.64 -4.46 -2.44
C ASN A 53 1.63 -5.91 -1.96
N GLY A 54 1.53 -6.14 -0.65
CA GLY A 54 1.50 -7.47 -0.08
C GLY A 54 1.40 -7.48 1.44
N VAL A 55 0.80 -8.54 1.96
CA VAL A 55 0.53 -8.73 3.38
C VAL A 55 1.07 -10.11 3.78
N ILE A 56 2.00 -10.13 4.73
CA ILE A 56 2.60 -11.35 5.25
C ILE A 56 2.57 -11.34 6.78
N SER A 57 2.51 -12.52 7.38
CA SER A 57 2.71 -12.69 8.81
C SER A 57 3.76 -13.77 9.08
N GLN A 58 4.37 -13.71 10.25
CA GLN A 58 5.17 -14.81 10.76
C GLN A 58 4.26 -15.73 11.57
N VAL A 59 4.16 -17.00 11.15
CA VAL A 59 3.39 -17.98 11.91
C VAL A 59 4.23 -18.43 13.09
N GLN A 60 3.67 -18.36 14.30
CA GLN A 60 4.25 -18.94 15.51
C GLN A 60 4.08 -20.47 15.55
N ASP A 61 4.06 -21.17 14.41
CA ASP A 61 3.99 -22.61 14.42
C ASP A 61 5.41 -23.17 14.53
N MET A 62 5.78 -23.60 15.74
CA MET A 62 6.96 -24.40 15.96
C MET A 62 6.76 -25.77 15.30
N PHE A 63 7.01 -25.86 14.00
CA PHE A 63 7.23 -27.14 13.37
C PHE A 63 8.49 -27.77 14.00
N ARG A 64 8.28 -28.56 15.07
CA ARG A 64 9.25 -29.56 15.50
C ARG A 64 9.33 -30.60 14.37
N LYS A 65 10.14 -30.33 13.35
CA LYS A 65 10.60 -31.42 12.48
C LYS A 65 11.32 -32.41 13.39
N LYS A 66 10.72 -33.57 13.58
CA LYS A 66 11.27 -34.66 14.38
C LYS A 66 12.26 -35.47 13.52
N ASP A 67 13.11 -34.79 12.78
CA ASP A 67 14.10 -35.41 11.90
C ASP A 67 15.50 -34.91 12.28
N LEU A 68 16.25 -35.80 12.94
CA LEU A 68 17.70 -35.77 13.16
C LEU A 68 18.31 -34.49 13.77
N GLY A 69 18.39 -34.47 15.11
CA GLY A 69 19.59 -34.01 15.84
C GLY A 69 19.93 -32.52 15.91
N ARG A 70 19.24 -31.62 15.18
CA ARG A 70 19.37 -30.17 15.39
C ARG A 70 18.03 -29.44 15.17
N PRO A 71 17.53 -28.67 16.14
CA PRO A 71 16.35 -27.84 15.91
C PRO A 71 16.69 -26.70 14.95
N VAL A 72 16.27 -26.82 13.70
CA VAL A 72 16.22 -25.68 12.77
C VAL A 72 14.82 -25.08 12.89
N SER A 73 14.72 -23.96 13.61
CA SER A 73 13.50 -23.17 13.69
C SER A 73 13.34 -22.37 12.38
N THR A 74 12.80 -22.99 11.34
CA THR A 74 12.37 -22.23 10.16
C THR A 74 11.01 -21.61 10.47
N GLN A 75 10.98 -20.33 10.82
CA GLN A 75 9.73 -19.57 10.92
C GLN A 75 9.07 -19.57 9.53
N ALA A 76 7.93 -20.23 9.38
CA ALA A 76 7.17 -20.19 8.14
C ALA A 76 6.45 -18.83 8.05
N ALA A 77 6.67 -18.10 6.96
CA ALA A 77 5.91 -16.90 6.66
C ALA A 77 4.61 -17.28 5.96
N ARG A 78 3.48 -16.79 6.46
CA ARG A 78 2.17 -16.92 5.82
C ARG A 78 1.93 -15.70 4.94
N GLN A 79 1.59 -15.94 3.68
CA GLN A 79 1.16 -14.89 2.76
C GLN A 79 -0.36 -14.84 2.73
N TRP A 80 -0.92 -13.64 2.84
CA TRP A 80 -2.36 -13.41 2.79
C TRP A 80 -2.74 -12.97 1.37
N PRO A 81 -3.69 -13.65 0.70
CA PRO A 81 -4.17 -13.24 -0.62
C PRO A 81 -5.00 -11.95 -0.53
N ALA A 82 -4.93 -11.13 -1.59
CA ALA A 82 -5.76 -9.93 -1.72
C ALA A 82 -7.21 -10.31 -2.04
N PHE A 83 -8.18 -9.60 -1.46
CA PHE A 83 -9.59 -9.85 -1.70
C PHE A 83 -9.99 -9.58 -3.16
N GLU A 84 -9.34 -8.67 -3.88
CA GLU A 84 -9.63 -8.39 -5.29
C GLU A 84 -8.87 -9.33 -6.25
N SER A 85 -8.11 -10.29 -5.72
CA SER A 85 -7.36 -11.23 -6.55
C SER A 85 -8.28 -12.25 -7.24
N PHE A 86 -7.87 -12.72 -8.42
CA PHE A 86 -8.56 -13.80 -9.13
C PHE A 86 -8.46 -15.17 -8.42
N SER A 87 -7.81 -15.23 -7.25
CA SER A 87 -7.59 -16.45 -6.46
C SER A 87 -8.84 -16.98 -5.75
N HIS A 88 -10.01 -16.34 -5.90
CA HIS A 88 -11.30 -16.87 -5.41
C HIS A 88 -11.63 -18.25 -5.98
N GLN A 89 -11.07 -18.62 -7.13
CA GLN A 89 -11.22 -19.98 -7.67
C GLN A 89 -10.55 -21.06 -6.78
N MET A 90 -9.59 -20.69 -5.91
CA MET A 90 -8.94 -21.62 -4.97
C MET A 90 -9.84 -22.05 -3.81
N GLU A 91 -11.00 -21.42 -3.66
CA GLU A 91 -11.95 -21.64 -2.57
C GLU A 91 -12.59 -23.05 -2.59
N TYR A 92 -12.81 -23.59 -3.79
CA TYR A 92 -13.40 -24.93 -3.99
C TYR A 92 -12.55 -26.08 -3.41
N SER A 93 -11.24 -25.88 -3.28
CA SER A 93 -10.31 -26.91 -2.77
C SER A 93 -10.02 -26.79 -1.27
N ARG A 94 -10.36 -25.66 -0.62
CA ARG A 94 -10.01 -25.35 0.78
C ARG A 94 -11.22 -25.09 1.70
N LYS A 95 -12.38 -25.65 1.37
CA LYS A 95 -13.60 -25.59 2.21
C LYS A 95 -14.04 -24.17 2.62
N ARG A 96 -13.75 -23.14 1.82
CA ARG A 96 -14.08 -21.72 2.12
C ARG A 96 -13.42 -21.10 3.36
N GLU A 97 -12.35 -21.68 3.89
CA GLU A 97 -11.66 -21.16 5.09
C GLU A 97 -10.54 -20.15 4.77
N VAL A 98 -10.36 -19.79 3.50
CA VAL A 98 -9.31 -18.84 3.10
C VAL A 98 -9.67 -17.44 3.61
N VAL A 99 -8.71 -16.81 4.28
CA VAL A 99 -8.83 -15.42 4.74
C VAL A 99 -8.01 -14.53 3.82
N TYR A 100 -8.67 -13.51 3.29
CA TYR A 100 -8.13 -12.49 2.40
C TYR A 100 -7.93 -11.18 3.17
N TRP A 101 -6.95 -10.39 2.76
CA TRP A 101 -6.88 -8.99 3.19
C TRP A 101 -7.64 -8.11 2.22
N HIS A 102 -8.29 -7.07 2.73
CA HIS A 102 -9.01 -6.08 1.95
C HIS A 102 -8.66 -4.67 2.43
N HIS A 103 -8.15 -3.85 1.53
CA HIS A 103 -7.78 -2.46 1.81
C HIS A 103 -9.01 -1.58 1.74
N ARG A 104 -9.28 -0.84 2.82
CA ARG A 104 -10.40 0.09 2.90
C ARG A 104 -9.90 1.50 3.19
N THR A 105 -10.63 2.47 2.67
CA THR A 105 -10.33 3.89 2.87
C THR A 105 -11.58 4.62 3.35
N LYS A 106 -11.36 5.61 4.20
CA LYS A 106 -12.40 6.54 4.64
C LYS A 106 -11.82 7.95 4.66
N THR A 107 -12.60 8.97 4.31
CA THR A 107 -12.17 10.36 4.46
C THR A 107 -11.73 10.61 5.91
N SER A 108 -10.50 11.10 6.07
CA SER A 108 -9.96 11.39 7.39
C SER A 108 -10.66 12.61 8.00
N LEU A 109 -10.87 12.55 9.32
CA LEU A 109 -11.39 13.69 10.08
C LEU A 109 -10.27 14.59 10.62
N PHE A 110 -9.03 14.11 10.60
CA PHE A 110 -7.89 14.77 11.24
C PHE A 110 -6.89 15.37 10.25
N HIS A 111 -6.89 14.90 9.00
CA HIS A 111 -6.03 15.44 7.96
C HIS A 111 -6.72 15.40 6.58
N ARG A 112 -6.07 15.99 5.57
CA ARG A 112 -6.54 15.88 4.18
C ARG A 112 -6.25 14.47 3.64
N GLY A 113 -7.20 13.90 2.92
CA GLY A 113 -7.09 12.57 2.34
C GLY A 113 -7.82 11.50 3.13
N PHE A 114 -7.22 10.31 3.23
CA PHE A 114 -7.90 9.12 3.74
C PHE A 114 -7.20 8.51 4.95
N ASP A 115 -8.00 7.99 5.87
CA ASP A 115 -7.57 6.98 6.81
C ASP A 115 -7.65 5.62 6.11
N HIS A 116 -6.59 4.82 6.23
CA HIS A 116 -6.50 3.50 5.61
C HIS A 116 -6.63 2.39 6.66
N THR A 117 -7.35 1.33 6.33
CA THR A 117 -7.46 0.13 7.15
C THR A 117 -7.29 -1.14 6.33
N LEU A 118 -6.90 -2.23 7.00
CA LEU A 118 -6.96 -3.59 6.46
C LEU A 118 -8.03 -4.38 7.23
N ALA A 119 -8.93 -5.01 6.49
CA ALA A 119 -9.84 -6.02 7.00
C ALA A 119 -9.34 -7.41 6.59
N PHE A 120 -9.49 -8.39 7.47
CA PHE A 120 -9.21 -9.80 7.18
C PHE A 120 -10.54 -10.56 7.12
N ILE A 121 -10.93 -10.97 5.92
CA ILE A 121 -12.29 -11.43 5.60
C ILE A 121 -12.26 -12.69 4.74
N HIS A 122 -13.35 -13.45 4.75
CA HIS A 122 -13.59 -14.52 3.79
C HIS A 122 -14.02 -13.96 2.43
N ALA A 123 -14.12 -14.84 1.42
CA ALA A 123 -14.50 -14.46 0.06
C ALA A 123 -15.92 -13.87 -0.04
N ASP A 124 -16.80 -14.20 0.91
CA ASP A 124 -18.16 -13.65 1.01
C ASP A 124 -18.22 -12.30 1.74
N GLY A 125 -17.08 -11.77 2.19
CA GLY A 125 -16.98 -10.51 2.93
C GLY A 125 -17.21 -10.64 4.44
N SER A 126 -17.51 -11.84 4.95
CA SER A 126 -17.68 -12.09 6.38
C SER A 126 -16.34 -12.10 7.12
N TYR A 127 -16.38 -11.76 8.41
CA TYR A 127 -15.22 -11.89 9.29
C TYR A 127 -15.08 -13.34 9.77
N PRO A 128 -13.84 -13.87 9.88
CA PRO A 128 -13.62 -15.22 10.40
C PRO A 128 -14.18 -15.38 11.82
N SER A 129 -15.06 -16.36 12.01
CA SER A 129 -15.60 -16.69 13.33
C SER A 129 -14.64 -17.52 14.19
N ASP A 130 -13.73 -18.25 13.54
CA ASP A 130 -12.67 -19.01 14.22
C ASP A 130 -11.46 -18.10 14.45
N GLU A 131 -11.25 -17.72 15.72
CA GLU A 131 -10.15 -16.84 16.13
C GLU A 131 -8.76 -17.45 15.85
N SER A 132 -8.68 -18.78 15.75
CA SER A 132 -7.41 -19.47 15.45
C SER A 132 -6.88 -19.15 14.05
N LEU A 133 -7.73 -18.68 13.13
CA LEU A 133 -7.33 -18.28 11.79
C LEU A 133 -6.50 -16.99 11.76
N LEU A 134 -6.59 -16.16 12.81
CA LEU A 134 -5.87 -14.88 12.96
C LEU A 134 -4.81 -14.91 14.09
N SER A 135 -4.83 -15.94 14.95
CA SER A 135 -3.77 -16.43 15.86
C SER A 135 -2.76 -15.42 16.43
N ASN A 136 -3.20 -14.20 16.77
CA ASN A 136 -2.36 -13.13 17.32
C ASN A 136 -1.06 -12.90 16.52
N GLU A 137 -1.13 -13.11 15.20
CA GLU A 137 0.03 -12.98 14.33
C GLU A 137 0.41 -11.52 14.16
N VAL A 138 1.72 -11.26 14.03
CA VAL A 138 2.22 -9.94 13.65
C VAL A 138 2.33 -9.90 12.14
N VAL A 139 1.57 -9.00 11.54
CA VAL A 139 1.50 -8.75 10.11
C VAL A 139 2.43 -7.60 9.72
N SER A 140 3.23 -7.87 8.69
CA SER A 140 4.03 -6.89 7.98
C SER A 140 3.39 -6.60 6.63
N VAL A 141 3.22 -5.31 6.32
CA VAL A 141 2.57 -4.86 5.10
C VAL A 141 3.57 -4.10 4.23
N SER A 142 3.70 -4.51 2.97
CA SER A 142 4.46 -3.80 1.94
C SER A 142 3.55 -2.82 1.22
N LEU A 143 4.00 -1.57 1.10
CA LEU A 143 3.24 -0.46 0.56
C LEU A 143 3.99 0.23 -0.57
N THR A 144 3.25 0.79 -1.51
CA THR A 144 3.71 1.93 -2.30
C THR A 144 3.11 3.17 -1.65
N CYS A 145 3.97 4.11 -1.28
CA CYS A 145 3.58 5.36 -0.65
C CYS A 145 3.91 6.55 -1.54
N THR A 146 3.24 7.66 -1.26
CA THR A 146 3.64 8.99 -1.72
C THR A 146 3.94 9.88 -0.52
N ASN A 147 4.56 11.04 -0.76
CA ASN A 147 4.65 12.08 0.28
C ASN A 147 3.53 13.08 0.06
N ARG A 148 2.61 13.21 1.03
CA ARG A 148 1.39 14.04 1.00
C ARG A 148 1.57 15.42 0.35
N GLU A 149 1.60 16.48 1.17
CA GLU A 149 1.72 17.85 0.70
C GLU A 149 3.19 18.28 0.57
N LEU A 150 4.14 17.46 1.04
CA LEU A 150 5.58 17.79 1.04
C LEU A 150 6.12 18.15 -0.36
N PRO A 151 5.79 17.44 -1.45
CA PRO A 151 6.28 17.77 -2.79
C PRO A 151 5.83 19.14 -3.28
N SER A 152 4.70 19.66 -2.78
CA SER A 152 4.21 20.99 -3.17
C SER A 152 5.12 22.14 -2.71
N GLN A 153 6.00 21.87 -1.74
CA GLN A 153 6.98 22.82 -1.21
C GLN A 153 8.26 22.89 -2.05
N ILE A 154 8.46 21.93 -2.96
CA ILE A 154 9.65 21.82 -3.82
C ILE A 154 9.56 22.81 -4.97
N ARG A 155 10.64 23.56 -5.22
CA ARG A 155 10.73 24.53 -6.31
C ARG A 155 11.25 23.85 -7.59
N SER A 156 11.02 24.50 -8.72
CA SER A 156 11.64 24.08 -9.98
C SER A 156 13.15 24.11 -9.84
N GLY A 157 13.81 22.98 -10.11
CA GLY A 157 15.26 22.83 -10.04
C GLY A 157 15.77 22.12 -8.80
N ASP A 158 14.95 21.95 -7.76
CA ASP A 158 15.39 21.39 -6.46
C ASP A 158 15.58 19.86 -6.49
N ILE A 159 14.87 19.14 -7.37
CA ILE A 159 14.99 17.67 -7.48
C ILE A 159 16.21 17.33 -8.33
N THR A 160 17.41 17.39 -7.75
CA THR A 160 18.68 17.12 -8.45
C THR A 160 19.24 15.72 -8.20
N GLY A 161 18.59 14.95 -7.32
CA GLY A 161 19.04 13.62 -6.93
C GLY A 161 19.13 12.66 -8.11
N THR A 162 20.15 11.80 -8.06
CA THR A 162 20.32 10.71 -9.02
C THR A 162 20.48 9.42 -8.24
N THR A 163 19.87 8.35 -8.70
CA THR A 163 20.01 7.02 -8.11
C THR A 163 20.27 6.00 -9.21
N GLY A 164 21.28 5.14 -9.01
CA GLY A 164 21.63 4.07 -9.96
C GLY A 164 22.74 4.43 -10.96
N LYS A 165 22.82 3.66 -12.06
CA LYS A 165 23.97 3.60 -12.98
C LYS A 165 24.26 4.88 -13.78
N ASN A 166 23.32 5.82 -13.85
CA ASN A 166 23.41 7.00 -14.74
C ASN A 166 23.81 8.30 -14.03
N ALA A 167 24.19 8.24 -12.75
CA ALA A 167 24.59 9.40 -11.95
C ALA A 167 25.75 10.21 -12.57
N ALA A 168 26.65 9.54 -13.31
CA ALA A 168 27.85 10.15 -13.87
C ALA A 168 27.67 10.76 -15.27
N VAL A 169 26.56 10.48 -15.96
CA VAL A 169 26.43 10.74 -17.42
C VAL A 169 25.41 11.84 -17.75
N ALA A 170 24.53 12.20 -16.80
CA ALA A 170 23.52 13.23 -17.00
C ALA A 170 23.24 14.02 -15.72
N SER A 171 22.84 15.29 -15.90
CA SER A 171 22.29 16.11 -14.81
C SER A 171 20.77 16.00 -14.79
N PHE A 172 20.21 15.88 -13.59
CA PHE A 172 18.78 15.76 -13.38
C PHE A 172 18.27 16.98 -12.63
N ARG A 173 17.09 17.46 -13.03
CA ARG A 173 16.34 18.49 -12.31
C ARG A 173 14.88 18.43 -12.70
N ASN A 174 13.97 18.69 -11.77
CA ASN A 174 12.60 19.00 -12.14
C ASN A 174 12.53 20.35 -12.86
N ILE A 175 11.81 20.40 -13.97
CA ILE A 175 11.64 21.62 -14.77
C ILE A 175 10.38 22.41 -14.38
N THR A 176 9.43 21.74 -13.74
CA THR A 176 8.20 22.30 -13.17
C THR A 176 8.16 22.04 -11.68
N ARG A 177 7.36 22.82 -10.95
CA ARG A 177 7.01 22.49 -9.56
C ARG A 177 6.15 21.23 -9.56
N PRO A 178 6.34 20.31 -8.59
CA PRO A 178 5.39 19.24 -8.37
C PRO A 178 3.99 19.81 -8.17
N THR A 179 2.98 19.12 -8.70
CA THR A 179 1.58 19.48 -8.51
C THR A 179 1.14 19.19 -7.08
N GLN A 180 0.09 19.87 -6.62
CA GLN A 180 -0.56 19.50 -5.36
C GLN A 180 -1.18 18.10 -5.46
N PRO A 181 -1.14 17.30 -4.38
CA PRO A 181 -1.89 16.05 -4.31
C PRO A 181 -3.39 16.35 -4.44
N LEU A 182 -4.10 15.45 -5.10
CA LEU A 182 -5.56 15.53 -5.23
C LEU A 182 -6.16 14.25 -4.63
N TRP A 183 -7.05 14.42 -3.67
CA TRP A 183 -7.82 13.32 -3.10
C TRP A 183 -9.21 13.31 -3.74
N PRO A 184 -9.66 12.19 -4.32
CA PRO A 184 -10.98 12.10 -4.93
C PRO A 184 -12.06 12.29 -3.87
N VAL A 185 -13.16 12.95 -4.26
CA VAL A 185 -14.36 13.04 -3.43
C VAL A 185 -15.09 11.71 -3.50
N ILE A 186 -15.23 11.03 -2.35
CA ILE A 186 -15.96 9.76 -2.28
C ILE A 186 -17.46 10.05 -2.13
N ASP A 187 -18.10 10.56 -3.18
CA ASP A 187 -19.55 10.76 -3.25
C ASP A 187 -20.19 9.65 -4.11
N GLY A 188 -21.06 8.84 -3.51
CA GLY A 188 -21.68 7.69 -4.18
C GLY A 188 -22.44 8.05 -5.46
N SER A 189 -23.03 9.24 -5.56
CA SER A 189 -23.80 9.69 -6.73
C SER A 189 -22.92 9.94 -7.97
N LEU A 190 -21.74 10.51 -7.76
CA LEU A 190 -20.74 10.77 -8.80
C LEU A 190 -20.12 9.46 -9.33
N HIS A 191 -19.94 8.45 -8.46
CA HIS A 191 -19.44 7.14 -8.89
C HIS A 191 -20.40 6.42 -9.84
N TRP A 192 -21.69 6.39 -9.50
CA TRP A 192 -22.69 5.77 -10.37
C TRP A 192 -22.84 6.52 -11.70
N SER A 193 -22.71 7.85 -11.67
CA SER A 193 -22.72 8.67 -12.89
C SER A 193 -21.53 8.34 -13.79
N LEU A 194 -20.32 8.16 -13.22
CA LEU A 194 -19.13 7.73 -13.96
C LEU A 194 -19.33 6.34 -14.58
N LEU A 195 -19.78 5.36 -13.79
CA LEU A 195 -20.06 4.01 -14.29
C LEU A 195 -21.10 4.01 -15.40
N SER A 196 -22.16 4.81 -15.25
CA SER A 196 -23.20 4.96 -16.26
C SER A 196 -22.68 5.62 -17.54
N ALA A 197 -21.70 6.52 -17.46
CA ALA A 197 -21.13 7.20 -18.62
C ALA A 197 -20.07 6.37 -19.37
N MET A 198 -19.63 5.25 -18.81
CA MET A 198 -18.71 4.31 -19.43
C MET A 198 -19.41 3.19 -20.21
N ASN A 199 -20.74 3.11 -20.13
CA ASN A 199 -21.60 2.21 -20.90
C ASN A 199 -22.19 2.94 -22.11
#